data_AF-H9AA71-F1
#
_entry.id   AF-H9AA71-F1
#
_cell.length_a   1.000
_cell.length_b   1.000
_cell.length_c   1.000
_cell.angle_alpha   90.00
_cell.angle_beta   90.00
_cell.angle_gamma   90.00
#
_symmetry.space_group_name_H-M   'P 1'
#
loop_
_entity.id
_entity.type
_entity.pdbx_description
1 polymer ?
#
loop_
_entity_poly.entity_id
_entity_poly.type
_entity_poly.pdbx_seq_one_letter_code
_entity_poly.pdbx_strand_id
1 'polypeptide(L)'
;MSGIWVHLSLIFISVSGPLSKGENAHVAGINSEGLKLNITEANSCQEGLYREHQFCCQPCPPGKRKNGDCKHDGDIPECVLCSEGNEYTDKSHHSDKCIRCSICDEEHGLEVEQNCTRTRNTKCRCKSNFFCNSSPCEHCNPCTTCEHGIIEKCTPTSNTKCKGSRSHANSLWALLILLIPIVLIIYKVAKSRERNKKNDYCNSAASNDEGRQLNLTDVDLGKYIPSIAEQMRITEVKEFVRKNGMEEAKIDDIMHDNVHETAEQKVQLLRNWYQSHGKKNAYCTLTKSLPKALAEKICDIVMKDITNERENANLQNENENLV
;
A
#
# COMPACT_ATOMS: atom_id res chain seq x y z
N MET A 1 3.93 4.09 15.71
CA MET A 1 4.17 3.21 16.88
C MET A 1 2.83 2.80 17.45
N SER A 2 2.40 1.57 17.22
CA SER A 2 1.29 0.94 17.93
C SER A 2 1.56 -0.56 17.89
N GLY A 3 1.82 -1.14 19.07
CA GLY A 3 2.20 -2.53 19.25
C GLY A 3 0.99 -3.37 19.62
N ILE A 4 0.88 -4.55 19.01
CA ILE A 4 -0.08 -5.59 19.39
C ILE A 4 0.74 -6.86 19.63
N TRP A 5 0.67 -7.34 20.87
CA TRP A 5 1.37 -8.51 21.39
C TRP A 5 0.48 -9.74 21.18
N VAL A 6 0.96 -10.76 20.46
CA VAL A 6 0.28 -12.05 20.32
C VAL A 6 1.16 -13.12 20.98
N HIS A 7 0.63 -13.70 22.05
CA HIS A 7 1.22 -14.82 22.78
C HIS A 7 1.09 -16.12 21.96
N LEU A 8 2.22 -16.82 21.78
CA LEU A 8 2.31 -18.18 21.25
C LEU A 8 2.08 -19.20 22.37
N SER A 9 1.07 -20.05 22.21
CA SER A 9 0.82 -21.22 23.07
C SER A 9 1.62 -22.43 22.57
N LEU A 10 2.54 -22.94 23.39
CA LEU A 10 3.18 -24.25 23.22
C LEU A 10 2.45 -25.26 24.12
N ILE A 11 1.85 -26.27 23.50
CA ILE A 11 1.24 -27.42 24.19
C ILE A 11 2.25 -28.57 24.16
N PHE A 12 2.81 -28.92 25.31
CA PHE A 12 3.51 -30.19 25.56
C PHE A 12 2.51 -31.16 26.22
N ILE A 13 2.25 -32.31 25.60
CA ILE A 13 1.51 -33.41 26.20
C ILE A 13 2.52 -34.49 26.59
N SER A 14 2.72 -34.69 27.88
CA SER A 14 3.37 -35.85 28.47
C SER A 14 2.29 -36.79 29.01
N VAL A 15 2.27 -38.04 28.51
CA VAL A 15 1.46 -39.13 29.08
C VAL A 15 2.39 -40.04 29.85
N SER A 16 2.11 -40.17 31.15
CA SER A 16 2.78 -41.05 32.09
C SER A 16 1.86 -42.23 32.44
N GLY A 17 2.41 -43.44 32.46
CA GLY A 17 1.96 -44.55 33.31
C GLY A 17 1.83 -45.92 32.61
N PRO A 18 1.83 -47.06 33.34
CA PRO A 18 2.25 -47.26 34.72
C PRO A 18 3.29 -48.40 34.92
N LEU A 19 3.90 -48.32 36.10
CA LEU A 19 4.80 -49.27 36.76
C LEU A 19 4.07 -50.55 37.18
N SER A 20 4.59 -51.72 36.79
CA SER A 20 4.17 -53.03 37.33
C SER A 20 5.36 -53.76 37.95
N LYS A 21 5.09 -54.30 39.12
CA LYS A 21 5.97 -54.91 40.12
C LYS A 21 5.97 -56.44 39.97
N GLY A 22 7.13 -57.07 40.09
CA GLY A 22 7.32 -58.53 40.26
C GLY A 22 8.80 -58.80 40.49
N GLU A 23 9.27 -58.84 41.74
CA GLU A 23 9.38 -60.01 42.65
C GLU A 23 10.58 -60.91 42.31
N ASN A 24 11.49 -60.99 43.28
CA ASN A 24 12.81 -61.61 43.16
C ASN A 24 12.72 -63.11 43.48
N ALA A 25 13.38 -63.95 42.68
CA ALA A 25 13.73 -65.32 43.05
C ALA A 25 15.21 -65.58 42.73
N HIS A 26 15.98 -65.83 43.79
CA HIS A 26 17.33 -66.36 43.73
C HIS A 26 17.30 -67.84 43.30
N VAL A 27 18.06 -68.22 42.27
CA VAL A 27 18.54 -69.59 42.10
C VAL A 27 20.00 -69.57 41.63
N ALA A 28 20.82 -70.23 42.46
CA ALA A 28 22.17 -70.79 42.30
C ALA A 28 23.01 -70.42 41.06
N GLY A 29 24.19 -69.86 41.34
CA GLY A 29 25.28 -69.74 40.38
C GLY A 29 25.90 -71.10 40.03
N ILE A 30 26.24 -71.24 38.76
CA ILE A 30 27.24 -72.21 38.29
C ILE A 30 28.40 -71.39 37.73
N ASN A 31 29.51 -71.39 38.46
CA ASN A 31 30.80 -70.94 37.94
C ASN A 31 31.33 -72.01 37.00
N SER A 32 31.52 -71.66 35.73
CA SER A 32 32.49 -72.31 34.87
C SER A 32 33.16 -71.24 34.01
N GLU A 33 34.26 -70.69 34.54
CA GLU A 33 35.30 -70.14 33.66
C GLU A 33 35.94 -71.32 32.94
N GLY A 34 35.94 -71.28 31.60
CA GLY A 34 36.56 -72.35 30.83
C GLY A 34 36.36 -72.35 29.32
N LEU A 35 35.90 -71.27 28.69
CA LEU A 35 36.28 -70.91 27.31
C LEU A 35 35.76 -69.48 27.03
N LYS A 36 36.58 -68.46 27.32
CA LYS A 36 36.36 -67.12 26.75
C LYS A 36 36.73 -67.17 25.26
N LEU A 37 35.80 -67.62 24.43
CA LEU A 37 35.75 -67.11 23.07
C LEU A 37 35.16 -65.71 23.17
N ASN A 38 35.94 -64.68 22.81
CA ASN A 38 35.46 -63.33 22.61
C ASN A 38 34.42 -63.33 21.48
N ILE A 39 33.17 -63.68 21.77
CA ILE A 39 32.04 -63.60 20.83
C ILE A 39 31.46 -62.17 20.89
N THR A 40 32.33 -61.17 20.74
CA THR A 40 31.90 -59.77 20.63
C THR A 40 32.60 -59.03 19.48
N GLU A 41 33.30 -59.76 18.60
CA GLU A 41 33.96 -59.18 17.42
C GLU A 41 34.04 -60.16 16.23
N ALA A 42 33.07 -61.08 16.09
CA ALA A 42 33.06 -62.10 15.03
C ALA A 42 31.86 -61.99 14.05
N ASN A 43 31.07 -60.90 14.14
CA ASN A 43 29.87 -60.71 13.32
C ASN A 43 29.99 -59.57 12.29
N SER A 44 31.11 -58.86 12.24
CA SER A 44 31.33 -57.76 11.30
C SER A 44 32.42 -58.12 10.31
N CYS A 45 32.12 -58.03 9.01
CA CYS A 45 33.13 -58.12 7.97
C CYS A 45 34.04 -56.88 7.99
N GLN A 46 35.25 -57.02 7.45
CA GLN A 46 36.16 -55.89 7.25
C GLN A 46 35.52 -54.86 6.31
N GLU A 47 35.91 -53.58 6.44
CA GLU A 47 35.38 -52.48 5.62
C GLU A 47 35.49 -52.78 4.11
N GLY A 48 34.38 -52.59 3.38
CA GLY A 48 34.29 -52.91 1.94
C GLY A 48 33.82 -54.33 1.62
N LEU A 49 33.78 -55.23 2.59
CA LEU A 49 33.15 -56.55 2.49
C LEU A 49 31.74 -56.51 3.06
N TYR A 50 30.89 -57.42 2.59
CA TYR A 50 29.54 -57.58 3.12
C TYR A 50 29.32 -59.03 3.56
N ARG A 51 28.45 -59.23 4.55
CA ARG A 51 28.18 -60.56 5.10
C ARG A 51 27.08 -61.24 4.29
N GLU A 52 27.40 -62.42 3.75
CA GLU A 52 26.46 -63.30 3.07
C GLU A 52 26.50 -64.66 3.80
N HIS A 53 25.42 -65.01 4.48
CA HIS A 53 25.37 -66.19 5.34
C HIS A 53 26.50 -66.24 6.38
N GLN A 54 27.48 -67.13 6.17
CA GLN A 54 28.63 -67.36 7.06
C GLN A 54 29.93 -66.76 6.52
N PHE A 55 29.92 -66.21 5.30
CA PHE A 55 31.10 -65.67 4.63
C PHE A 55 31.05 -64.15 4.49
N CYS A 56 32.20 -63.52 4.51
CA CYS A 56 32.40 -62.11 4.16
C CYS A 56 32.80 -61.99 2.69
N CYS A 57 31.87 -61.59 1.84
CA CYS A 57 32.07 -61.52 0.39
C CYS A 57 32.49 -60.12 -0.07
N GLN A 58 33.22 -60.06 -1.19
CA GLN A 58 33.44 -58.81 -1.92
C GLN A 58 32.18 -58.41 -2.73
N PRO A 59 31.85 -57.13 -2.88
CA PRO A 59 30.74 -56.70 -3.73
C PRO A 59 31.05 -56.91 -5.22
N CYS A 60 30.00 -57.06 -6.04
CA CYS A 60 30.15 -57.03 -7.49
C CYS A 60 30.58 -55.63 -7.95
N PRO A 61 31.47 -55.53 -8.96
CA PRO A 61 31.87 -54.24 -9.51
C PRO A 61 30.74 -53.59 -10.33
N PRO A 62 30.81 -52.27 -10.59
CA PRO A 62 29.86 -51.56 -11.45
C PRO A 62 29.64 -52.26 -12.80
N GLY A 63 28.39 -52.25 -13.27
CA GLY A 63 27.96 -52.91 -14.51
C GLY A 63 27.72 -54.40 -14.42
N LYS A 64 27.79 -54.98 -13.21
CA LYS A 64 27.45 -56.38 -12.95
C LYS A 64 26.52 -56.51 -11.75
N ARG A 65 25.65 -57.51 -11.78
CA ARG A 65 24.80 -57.95 -10.66
C ARG A 65 25.24 -59.30 -10.13
N LYS A 66 24.89 -59.58 -8.86
CA LYS A 66 25.12 -60.90 -8.24
C LYS A 66 24.24 -61.96 -8.92
N ASN A 67 24.82 -63.11 -9.23
CA ASN A 67 24.12 -64.29 -9.77
C ASN A 67 24.16 -65.49 -8.79
N GLY A 68 25.19 -65.54 -7.95
CA GLY A 68 25.33 -66.55 -6.90
C GLY A 68 26.18 -66.02 -5.74
N ASP A 69 26.12 -66.71 -4.60
CA ASP A 69 26.84 -66.31 -3.40
C ASP A 69 28.33 -66.69 -3.46
N CYS A 70 29.15 -66.01 -2.65
CA CYS A 70 30.55 -66.38 -2.53
C CYS A 70 30.72 -67.68 -1.73
N LYS A 71 31.78 -68.45 -2.02
CA LYS A 71 31.99 -69.78 -1.43
C LYS A 71 32.95 -69.76 -0.24
N HIS A 72 33.79 -68.74 -0.13
CA HIS A 72 34.77 -68.56 0.94
C HIS A 72 34.88 -67.09 1.36
N ASP A 73 35.46 -66.84 2.53
CA ASP A 73 35.74 -65.47 3.01
C ASP A 73 36.69 -64.74 2.06
N GLY A 74 36.31 -63.52 1.68
CA GLY A 74 37.08 -62.63 0.82
C GLY A 74 36.86 -62.85 -0.69
N ASP A 75 36.07 -63.85 -1.09
CA ASP A 75 35.78 -64.14 -2.50
C ASP A 75 34.85 -63.09 -3.13
N ILE A 76 35.03 -62.87 -4.44
CA ILE A 76 34.05 -62.16 -5.26
C ILE A 76 32.96 -63.19 -5.64
N PRO A 77 31.67 -62.89 -5.39
CA PRO A 77 30.56 -63.75 -5.81
C PRO A 77 30.50 -63.86 -7.34
N GLU A 78 29.70 -64.80 -7.84
CA GLU A 78 29.47 -64.90 -9.28
C GLU A 78 28.72 -63.65 -9.75
N CYS A 79 29.38 -62.80 -10.54
CA CYS A 79 28.82 -61.54 -11.03
C CYS A 79 28.62 -61.57 -12.56
N VAL A 80 27.41 -61.28 -13.01
CA VAL A 80 27.03 -61.26 -14.44
C VAL A 80 26.74 -59.85 -14.91
N LEU A 81 27.02 -59.56 -16.18
CA LEU A 81 26.82 -58.22 -16.76
C LEU A 81 25.35 -57.80 -16.73
N CYS A 82 25.12 -56.51 -16.49
CA CYS A 82 23.82 -55.88 -16.72
C CYS A 82 23.46 -55.85 -18.21
N SER A 83 22.16 -55.72 -18.48
CA SER A 83 21.62 -55.59 -19.84
C SER A 83 22.05 -54.25 -20.46
N GLU A 84 22.88 -54.28 -21.51
CA GLU A 84 23.35 -53.06 -22.18
C GLU A 84 22.17 -52.20 -22.65
N GLY A 85 22.26 -50.88 -22.41
CA GLY A 85 21.23 -49.91 -22.78
C GLY A 85 19.93 -49.94 -21.96
N ASN A 86 19.72 -50.95 -21.10
CA ASN A 86 18.47 -51.11 -20.34
C ASN A 86 18.67 -51.07 -18.83
N GLU A 87 19.83 -51.54 -18.35
CA GLU A 87 20.14 -51.60 -16.93
C GLU A 87 21.59 -51.19 -16.66
N TYR A 88 21.83 -50.59 -15.50
CA TYR A 88 23.14 -50.12 -15.07
C TYR A 88 23.35 -50.31 -13.56
N THR A 89 24.61 -50.31 -13.14
CA THR A 89 24.99 -50.15 -11.73
C THR A 89 26.26 -49.29 -11.67
N ASP A 90 26.22 -48.19 -10.91
CA ASP A 90 27.25 -47.14 -10.93
C ASP A 90 28.33 -47.31 -9.85
N LYS A 91 28.04 -48.09 -8.82
CA LYS A 91 28.92 -48.37 -7.67
C LYS A 91 28.99 -49.87 -7.42
N SER A 92 30.00 -50.31 -6.69
CA SER A 92 30.07 -51.70 -6.25
C SER A 92 28.91 -52.01 -5.29
N HIS A 93 28.22 -53.13 -5.51
CA HIS A 93 27.05 -53.53 -4.72
C HIS A 93 26.92 -55.05 -4.62
N HIS A 94 26.02 -55.52 -3.74
CA HIS A 94 25.75 -56.94 -3.52
C HIS A 94 24.34 -57.38 -3.97
N SER A 95 23.56 -56.47 -4.59
CA SER A 95 22.27 -56.81 -5.17
C SER A 95 22.37 -57.82 -6.33
N ASP A 96 21.38 -58.71 -6.39
CA ASP A 96 21.10 -59.65 -7.46
C ASP A 96 20.46 -59.01 -8.70
N LYS A 97 20.16 -57.69 -8.64
CA LYS A 97 19.50 -56.92 -9.68
C LYS A 97 20.34 -55.72 -10.12
N CYS A 98 20.22 -55.37 -11.39
CA CYS A 98 20.71 -54.09 -11.91
C CYS A 98 19.62 -53.01 -11.79
N ILE A 99 20.01 -51.74 -11.84
CA ILE A 99 19.08 -50.60 -11.80
C ILE A 99 18.61 -50.34 -13.23
N ARG A 100 17.30 -50.18 -13.44
CA ARG A 100 16.79 -49.81 -14.77
C ARG A 100 17.20 -48.38 -15.12
N CYS A 101 17.61 -48.20 -16.37
CA CYS A 101 17.93 -46.88 -16.88
C CYS A 101 16.71 -45.97 -16.86
N SER A 102 16.90 -44.69 -16.53
CA SER A 102 15.88 -43.66 -16.65
C SER A 102 15.52 -43.43 -18.12
N ILE A 103 14.25 -43.14 -18.37
CA ILE A 103 13.75 -42.80 -19.71
C ILE A 103 13.58 -41.28 -19.76
N CYS A 104 14.09 -40.65 -20.82
CA CYS A 104 13.87 -39.24 -21.06
C CYS A 104 12.53 -39.08 -21.78
N ASP A 105 11.50 -38.66 -21.04
CA ASP A 105 10.15 -38.53 -21.57
C ASP A 105 10.05 -37.34 -22.53
N GLU A 106 9.83 -37.65 -23.80
CA GLU A 106 9.69 -36.67 -24.86
C GLU A 106 8.48 -35.77 -24.70
N GLU A 107 7.40 -36.24 -24.07
CA GLU A 107 6.17 -35.47 -23.81
C GLU A 107 6.39 -34.42 -22.73
N HIS A 108 7.29 -34.69 -21.77
CA HIS A 108 7.74 -33.74 -20.76
C HIS A 108 8.86 -32.80 -21.25
N GLY A 109 9.13 -32.79 -22.56
CA GLY A 109 10.12 -31.90 -23.17
C GLY A 109 11.57 -32.30 -22.89
N LEU A 110 11.84 -33.56 -22.54
CA LEU A 110 13.19 -34.09 -22.31
C LEU A 110 13.73 -34.80 -23.55
N GLU A 111 15.05 -34.78 -23.72
CA GLU A 111 15.79 -35.56 -24.71
C GLU A 111 17.04 -36.20 -24.08
N VAL A 112 17.53 -37.26 -24.70
CA VAL A 112 18.73 -37.97 -24.23
C VAL A 112 19.97 -37.12 -24.50
N GLU A 113 20.68 -36.73 -23.44
CA GLU A 113 22.01 -36.12 -23.53
C GLU A 113 23.10 -37.20 -23.59
N GLN A 114 22.96 -38.24 -22.76
CA GLN A 114 23.90 -39.38 -22.72
C GLN A 114 23.12 -40.68 -22.60
N ASN A 115 23.49 -41.66 -23.44
CA ASN A 115 22.87 -42.98 -23.46
C ASN A 115 23.22 -43.77 -22.19
N CYS A 116 22.31 -44.64 -21.79
CA CYS A 116 22.59 -45.60 -20.72
C CYS A 116 23.66 -46.59 -21.14
N THR A 117 24.54 -46.92 -20.21
CA THR A 117 25.56 -47.97 -20.35
C THR A 117 25.50 -48.85 -19.10
N ARG A 118 26.16 -50.01 -19.10
CA ARG A 118 26.19 -50.87 -17.91
C ARG A 118 26.63 -50.18 -16.62
N THR A 119 27.45 -49.14 -16.70
CA THR A 119 27.97 -48.45 -15.50
C THR A 119 27.39 -47.06 -15.27
N ARG A 120 26.50 -46.57 -16.15
CA ARG A 120 25.98 -45.20 -16.08
C ARG A 120 24.52 -45.14 -16.52
N ASN A 121 23.71 -44.44 -15.73
CA ASN A 121 22.34 -44.13 -16.10
C ASN A 121 22.25 -43.26 -17.36
N THR A 122 21.10 -43.26 -18.01
CA THR A 122 20.71 -42.24 -18.99
C THR A 122 20.79 -40.86 -18.34
N LYS A 123 21.36 -39.89 -19.05
CA LYS A 123 21.30 -38.48 -18.67
C LYS A 123 20.34 -37.75 -19.60
N CYS A 124 19.33 -37.11 -19.02
CA CYS A 124 18.34 -36.33 -19.75
C CYS A 124 18.67 -34.84 -19.69
N ARG A 125 18.32 -34.12 -20.75
CA ARG A 125 18.33 -32.65 -20.81
C ARG A 125 17.02 -32.14 -21.42
N CYS A 126 16.70 -30.87 -21.20
CA CYS A 126 15.57 -30.25 -21.91
C CYS A 126 15.85 -30.16 -23.41
N LYS A 127 14.81 -30.45 -24.21
CA LYS A 127 14.80 -30.27 -25.66
C LYS A 127 15.07 -28.81 -26.03
N SER A 128 15.45 -28.62 -27.29
CA SER A 128 15.56 -27.28 -27.87
C SER A 128 14.26 -26.49 -27.69
N ASN A 129 14.36 -25.23 -27.25
CA ASN A 129 13.23 -24.36 -26.91
C ASN A 129 12.45 -24.76 -25.64
N PHE A 130 13.02 -25.61 -24.78
CA PHE A 130 12.51 -25.89 -23.45
C PHE A 130 13.59 -25.61 -22.39
N PHE A 131 13.17 -25.32 -21.17
CA PHE A 131 14.04 -25.03 -20.03
C PHE A 131 13.48 -25.56 -18.72
N CYS A 132 14.36 -25.79 -17.75
CA CYS A 132 13.97 -26.13 -16.39
C CYS A 132 14.97 -25.52 -15.39
N ASN A 133 14.48 -24.80 -14.38
CA ASN A 133 15.33 -24.03 -13.48
C ASN A 133 15.87 -24.86 -12.28
N SER A 134 15.42 -26.11 -12.12
CA SER A 134 15.70 -26.94 -10.95
C SER A 134 16.28 -28.29 -11.36
N SER A 135 17.38 -28.73 -10.75
CA SER A 135 17.95 -30.06 -10.97
C SER A 135 17.59 -31.00 -9.81
N PRO A 136 17.10 -32.24 -10.06
CA PRO A 136 16.85 -32.85 -11.37
C PRO A 136 15.60 -32.31 -12.06
N CYS A 137 15.63 -32.26 -13.40
CA CYS A 137 14.50 -31.83 -14.22
C CYS A 137 13.65 -33.04 -14.60
N GLU A 138 12.47 -33.16 -13.99
CA GLU A 138 11.46 -34.15 -14.38
C GLU A 138 10.57 -33.65 -15.53
N HIS A 139 10.41 -32.32 -15.64
CA HIS A 139 9.59 -31.67 -16.66
C HIS A 139 10.24 -30.38 -17.14
N CYS A 140 10.25 -30.14 -18.45
CA CYS A 140 10.78 -28.92 -19.05
C CYS A 140 9.65 -28.02 -19.55
N ASN A 141 9.77 -26.72 -19.29
CA ASN A 141 8.81 -25.71 -19.71
C ASN A 141 9.23 -25.09 -21.05
N PRO A 142 8.29 -24.74 -21.94
CA PRO A 142 8.62 -24.06 -23.18
C PRO A 142 9.21 -22.66 -22.91
N CYS A 143 10.22 -22.29 -23.68
CA CYS A 143 10.86 -20.98 -23.57
C CYS A 143 9.89 -19.85 -23.97
N THR A 144 9.97 -18.73 -23.25
CA THR A 144 9.20 -17.52 -23.60
C THR A 144 9.69 -16.93 -24.92
N THR A 145 8.75 -16.56 -25.79
CA THR A 145 9.02 -15.82 -27.03
C THR A 145 8.85 -14.32 -26.77
N CYS A 146 9.82 -13.52 -27.21
CA CYS A 146 9.85 -12.09 -26.93
C CYS A 146 9.43 -11.27 -28.15
N GLU A 147 8.46 -10.38 -27.99
CA GLU A 147 7.99 -9.47 -29.05
C GLU A 147 8.95 -8.29 -29.30
N HIS A 148 9.55 -7.75 -28.23
CA HIS A 148 10.37 -6.52 -28.28
C HIS A 148 11.89 -6.79 -28.31
N GLY A 149 12.28 -8.01 -28.68
CA GLY A 149 13.67 -8.47 -28.69
C GLY A 149 14.09 -9.23 -27.41
N ILE A 150 15.17 -9.99 -27.57
CA ILE A 150 15.72 -10.90 -26.55
C ILE A 150 16.93 -10.25 -25.88
N ILE A 151 16.98 -10.27 -24.55
CA ILE A 151 18.15 -9.87 -23.75
C ILE A 151 19.06 -11.07 -23.54
N GLU A 152 18.50 -12.19 -23.07
CA GLU A 152 19.21 -13.45 -22.86
C GLU A 152 18.44 -14.58 -23.56
N LYS A 153 19.17 -15.38 -24.35
CA LYS A 153 18.60 -16.53 -25.06
C LYS A 153 18.23 -17.63 -24.09
N CYS A 154 17.22 -18.41 -24.44
CA CYS A 154 16.87 -19.60 -23.68
C CYS A 154 17.99 -20.63 -23.66
N THR A 155 18.15 -21.33 -22.54
CA THR A 155 19.04 -22.48 -22.38
C THR A 155 18.27 -23.64 -21.76
N PRO A 156 18.77 -24.89 -21.78
CA PRO A 156 18.10 -26.01 -21.13
C PRO A 156 17.84 -25.79 -19.63
N THR A 157 18.54 -24.87 -18.99
CA THR A 157 18.43 -24.57 -17.55
C THR A 157 17.86 -23.19 -17.23
N SER A 158 17.53 -22.36 -18.23
CA SER A 158 17.07 -20.99 -18.00
C SER A 158 16.15 -20.48 -19.10
N ASN A 159 15.06 -19.83 -18.71
CA ASN A 159 14.13 -19.20 -19.65
C ASN A 159 14.78 -18.04 -20.44
N THR A 160 14.19 -17.70 -21.58
CA THR A 160 14.45 -16.45 -22.30
C THR A 160 14.15 -15.25 -21.42
N LYS A 161 15.02 -14.23 -21.43
CA LYS A 161 14.71 -12.91 -20.86
C LYS A 161 14.37 -11.91 -21.94
N CYS A 162 13.19 -11.31 -21.85
CA CYS A 162 12.69 -10.36 -22.83
C CYS A 162 13.03 -8.91 -22.49
N LYS A 163 13.20 -8.09 -23.53
CA LYS A 163 13.26 -6.65 -23.37
C LYS A 163 11.88 -6.14 -22.95
N GLY A 164 11.82 -5.42 -21.83
CA GLY A 164 10.57 -4.81 -21.37
C GLY A 164 10.03 -3.82 -22.41
N SER A 165 8.71 -3.74 -22.55
CA SER A 165 8.09 -2.67 -23.32
C SER A 165 8.42 -1.34 -22.66
N ARG A 166 8.83 -0.34 -23.45
CA ARG A 166 8.90 1.04 -22.98
C ARG A 166 7.47 1.44 -22.62
N SER A 167 7.14 1.41 -21.33
CA SER A 167 5.80 1.79 -20.88
C SER A 167 5.54 3.25 -21.26
N HIS A 168 4.64 3.45 -22.23
CA HIS A 168 4.14 4.76 -22.63
C HIS A 168 3.34 5.46 -21.50
N ALA A 169 3.14 4.79 -20.36
CA ALA A 169 2.53 5.38 -19.17
C ALA A 169 3.30 6.63 -18.67
N ASN A 170 4.62 6.65 -18.81
CA ASN A 170 5.44 7.81 -18.42
C ASN A 170 5.18 9.05 -19.31
N SER A 171 4.68 8.85 -20.53
CA SER A 171 4.37 9.96 -21.44
C SER A 171 3.05 10.65 -21.12
N LEU A 172 2.06 9.92 -20.59
CA LEU A 172 0.76 10.49 -20.23
C LEU A 172 0.82 11.32 -18.94
N TRP A 173 1.63 10.88 -17.97
CA TRP A 173 1.84 11.62 -16.72
C TRP A 173 2.55 12.96 -16.93
N ALA A 174 3.50 13.03 -17.87
CA ALA A 174 4.19 14.27 -18.20
C ALA A 174 3.22 15.35 -18.76
N LEU A 175 2.22 14.95 -19.55
CA LEU A 175 1.20 15.86 -20.08
C LEU A 175 0.28 16.40 -18.98
N LEU A 176 -0.14 15.54 -18.03
CA LEU A 176 -0.94 15.96 -16.87
C LEU A 176 -0.21 17.01 -16.02
N ILE A 177 1.09 16.81 -15.77
CA ILE A 177 1.90 17.76 -14.99
C ILE A 177 2.01 19.12 -15.69
N LEU A 178 2.10 19.16 -17.02
CA LEU A 178 2.14 20.41 -17.79
C LEU A 178 0.80 21.16 -17.81
N LEU A 179 -0.34 20.46 -17.69
CA LEU A 179 -1.66 21.11 -17.70
C LEU A 179 -2.02 21.76 -16.36
N ILE A 180 -1.57 21.21 -15.23
CA ILE A 180 -1.82 21.76 -13.89
C ILE A 180 -1.43 23.25 -13.74
N PRO A 181 -0.21 23.70 -14.10
CA PRO A 181 0.17 25.11 -13.96
C PRO A 181 -0.67 26.02 -14.87
N ILE A 182 -1.04 25.55 -16.06
CA ILE A 182 -1.90 26.31 -16.99
C ILE A 182 -3.28 26.53 -16.38
N VAL A 183 -3.89 25.48 -15.81
CA VAL A 183 -5.18 25.57 -15.13
C VAL A 183 -5.11 26.50 -13.91
N LEU A 184 -4.03 26.44 -13.13
CA LEU A 184 -3.83 27.34 -11.98
C LEU A 184 -3.69 28.81 -12.40
N ILE A 185 -3.01 29.09 -13.52
CA ILE A 185 -2.90 30.44 -14.08
C ILE A 185 -4.27 30.92 -14.54
N ILE A 186 -5.01 30.11 -15.31
CA ILE A 186 -6.36 30.45 -15.77
C ILE A 186 -7.29 30.71 -14.57
N TYR A 187 -7.24 29.86 -13.54
CA TYR A 187 -8.00 30.05 -12.30
C TYR A 187 -7.63 31.36 -11.60
N LYS A 188 -6.34 31.69 -11.47
CA LYS A 188 -5.90 32.95 -10.85
C LYS A 188 -6.35 34.16 -11.65
N VAL A 189 -6.30 34.11 -12.99
CA VAL A 189 -6.77 35.19 -13.88
C VAL A 189 -8.29 35.35 -13.77
N ALA A 190 -9.06 34.26 -13.83
CA ALA A 190 -10.51 34.29 -13.66
C ALA A 190 -10.92 34.85 -12.29
N LYS A 191 -10.28 34.37 -11.20
CA LYS A 191 -10.51 34.85 -9.84
C LYS A 191 -10.03 36.29 -9.62
N SER A 192 -9.01 36.75 -10.34
CA SER A 192 -8.59 38.16 -10.34
C SER A 192 -9.61 39.03 -11.06
N ARG A 193 -10.18 38.56 -12.17
CA ARG A 193 -11.23 39.26 -12.92
C ARG A 193 -12.53 39.38 -12.13
N GLU A 194 -12.91 38.34 -11.38
CA GLU A 194 -14.07 38.37 -10.50
C GLU A 194 -13.86 39.29 -9.28
N ARG A 195 -12.65 39.30 -8.70
CA ARG A 195 -12.27 40.26 -7.66
C ARG A 195 -12.24 41.70 -8.17
N ASN A 196 -11.76 41.93 -9.41
CA ASN A 196 -11.82 43.24 -10.04
C ASN A 196 -13.27 43.66 -10.29
N LYS A 197 -14.14 42.76 -10.77
CA LYS A 197 -15.58 43.04 -10.96
C LYS A 197 -16.31 43.32 -9.63
N LYS A 198 -15.89 42.67 -8.53
CA LYS A 198 -16.41 42.96 -7.17
C LYS A 198 -15.87 44.27 -6.59
N ASN A 199 -14.62 44.63 -6.89
CA ASN A 199 -14.07 45.96 -6.56
C ASN A 199 -14.75 47.08 -7.36
N ASP A 200 -15.15 46.80 -8.60
CA ASP A 200 -15.87 47.72 -9.47
C ASP A 200 -17.27 48.06 -8.94
N TYR A 201 -17.94 47.14 -8.23
CA TYR A 201 -19.26 47.39 -7.62
C TYR A 201 -19.23 48.47 -6.52
N CYS A 202 -18.12 48.65 -5.81
CA CYS A 202 -17.97 49.76 -4.85
C CYS A 202 -17.43 51.05 -5.52
N ASN A 203 -16.71 50.95 -6.64
CA ASN A 203 -16.07 52.10 -7.28
C ASN A 203 -16.96 52.75 -8.36
N SER A 204 -17.76 51.99 -9.11
CA SER A 204 -18.76 52.56 -10.04
C SER A 204 -19.91 53.28 -9.33
N ALA A 205 -20.13 53.03 -8.03
CA ALA A 205 -21.05 53.84 -7.23
C ALA A 205 -20.48 55.23 -6.87
N ALA A 206 -19.17 55.46 -7.11
CA ALA A 206 -18.47 56.70 -6.75
C ALA A 206 -18.01 57.55 -7.96
N SER A 207 -18.11 57.05 -9.19
CA SER A 207 -17.67 57.83 -10.37
C SER A 207 -18.36 57.37 -11.64
N ASN A 208 -19.49 57.99 -11.99
CA ASN A 208 -19.86 58.40 -13.33
C ASN A 208 -20.94 59.50 -13.25
N ASP A 209 -20.94 60.36 -14.25
CA ASP A 209 -21.18 61.80 -14.18
C ASP A 209 -22.60 62.26 -14.56
N GLU A 210 -22.92 63.50 -14.16
CA GLU A 210 -23.96 64.41 -14.65
C GLU A 210 -25.44 63.97 -14.59
N GLY A 211 -25.98 64.00 -13.36
CA GLY A 211 -27.44 63.93 -13.12
C GLY A 211 -27.82 63.54 -11.70
N ARG A 212 -27.47 64.37 -10.70
CA ARG A 212 -27.94 64.28 -9.29
C ARG A 212 -27.42 63.02 -8.54
N GLN A 213 -26.10 63.00 -8.32
CA GLN A 213 -25.33 62.01 -7.56
C GLN A 213 -25.76 61.91 -6.08
N LEU A 214 -25.91 60.67 -5.59
CA LEU A 214 -25.90 60.34 -4.17
C LEU A 214 -24.55 59.69 -3.87
N ASN A 215 -23.64 60.43 -3.24
CA ASN A 215 -22.34 59.91 -2.82
C ASN A 215 -22.52 58.94 -1.65
N LEU A 216 -22.58 57.64 -1.96
CA LEU A 216 -22.78 56.57 -0.98
C LEU A 216 -21.62 56.41 0.03
N THR A 217 -20.49 57.11 -0.21
CA THR A 217 -19.31 57.12 0.64
C THR A 217 -19.47 57.93 1.93
N ASP A 218 -20.51 58.76 2.03
CA ASP A 218 -20.79 59.63 3.19
C ASP A 218 -22.10 59.26 3.93
N VAL A 219 -22.64 58.07 3.66
CA VAL A 219 -23.83 57.57 4.36
C VAL A 219 -23.49 57.31 5.82
N ASP A 220 -24.13 58.06 6.73
CA ASP A 220 -23.99 57.83 8.16
C ASP A 220 -24.70 56.52 8.54
N LEU A 221 -23.94 55.43 8.64
CA LEU A 221 -24.48 54.13 9.05
C LEU A 221 -25.14 54.18 10.43
N GLY A 222 -24.82 55.16 11.27
CA GLY A 222 -25.39 55.32 12.60
C GLY A 222 -26.91 55.24 12.61
N LYS A 223 -27.60 55.82 11.60
CA LYS A 223 -29.08 55.77 11.50
C LYS A 223 -29.62 54.37 11.18
N TYR A 224 -28.82 53.52 10.56
CA TYR A 224 -29.21 52.18 10.12
C TYR A 224 -28.72 51.06 11.03
N ILE A 225 -27.83 51.33 11.99
CA ILE A 225 -27.28 50.29 12.87
C ILE A 225 -28.38 49.42 13.53
N PRO A 226 -29.50 49.97 14.05
CA PRO A 226 -30.57 49.15 14.60
C PRO A 226 -31.19 48.20 13.57
N SER A 227 -31.50 48.70 12.37
CA SER A 227 -32.07 47.91 11.28
C SER A 227 -31.08 46.86 10.75
N ILE A 228 -29.79 47.19 10.69
CA ILE A 228 -28.73 46.25 10.32
C ILE A 228 -28.63 45.16 11.39
N ALA A 229 -28.62 45.54 12.68
CA ALA A 229 -28.58 44.60 13.80
C ALA A 229 -29.76 43.63 13.76
N GLU A 230 -30.95 44.09 13.38
CA GLU A 230 -32.16 43.26 13.24
C GLU A 230 -31.99 42.17 12.17
N GLN A 231 -31.35 42.50 11.03
CA GLN A 231 -31.11 41.56 9.94
C GLN A 231 -30.02 40.51 10.24
N MET A 232 -29.29 40.66 11.35
CA MET A 232 -28.15 39.81 11.71
C MET A 232 -28.42 38.95 12.95
N ARG A 233 -27.85 37.74 12.96
CA ARG A 233 -27.72 36.93 14.17
C ARG A 233 -26.58 37.46 15.03
N ILE A 234 -26.66 37.29 16.35
CA ILE A 234 -25.61 37.74 17.28
C ILE A 234 -24.24 37.13 16.95
N THR A 235 -24.22 35.87 16.49
CA THR A 235 -22.98 35.20 16.04
C THR A 235 -22.36 35.88 14.82
N GLU A 236 -23.18 36.32 13.86
CA GLU A 236 -22.72 37.02 12.66
C GLU A 236 -22.18 38.41 13.00
N VAL A 237 -22.82 39.12 13.95
CA VAL A 237 -22.31 40.40 14.46
C VAL A 237 -20.97 40.21 15.17
N LYS A 238 -20.83 39.20 16.04
CA LYS A 238 -19.57 38.90 16.72
C LYS A 238 -18.46 38.56 15.74
N GLU A 239 -18.70 37.68 14.77
CA GLU A 239 -17.70 37.35 13.74
C GLU A 239 -17.31 38.58 12.92
N PHE A 240 -18.29 39.41 12.58
CA PHE A 240 -18.05 40.65 11.84
C PHE A 240 -17.14 41.60 12.61
N VAL A 241 -17.46 41.95 13.86
CA VAL A 241 -16.66 42.94 14.60
C VAL A 241 -15.24 42.43 14.89
N ARG A 242 -15.08 41.12 15.15
CA ARG A 242 -13.76 40.48 15.33
C ARG A 242 -12.91 40.56 14.07
N LYS A 243 -13.50 40.17 12.94
CA LYS A 243 -12.81 40.17 11.64
C LYS A 243 -12.41 41.58 11.19
N ASN A 244 -13.13 42.61 11.64
CA ASN A 244 -12.84 44.01 11.34
C ASN A 244 -12.09 44.73 12.48
N GLY A 245 -11.42 44.00 13.37
CA GLY A 245 -10.39 44.55 14.26
C GLY A 245 -10.88 45.15 15.57
N MET A 246 -12.10 44.82 16.01
CA MET A 246 -12.54 45.15 17.37
C MET A 246 -11.81 44.28 18.39
N GLU A 247 -11.35 44.89 19.47
CA GLU A 247 -10.65 44.23 20.58
C GLU A 247 -11.59 43.25 21.32
N GLU A 248 -11.13 42.02 21.57
CA GLU A 248 -11.94 40.99 22.25
C GLU A 248 -12.39 41.42 23.65
N ALA A 249 -11.55 42.15 24.39
CA ALA A 249 -11.92 42.68 25.71
C ALA A 249 -13.19 43.56 25.63
N LYS A 250 -13.27 44.45 24.63
CA LYS A 250 -14.45 45.29 24.41
C LYS A 250 -15.68 44.50 23.98
N ILE A 251 -15.48 43.43 23.22
CA ILE A 251 -16.57 42.54 22.82
C ILE A 251 -17.13 41.84 24.06
N ASP A 252 -16.27 41.33 24.93
CA ASP A 252 -16.66 40.61 26.13
C ASP A 252 -17.35 41.55 27.15
N ASP A 253 -16.85 42.77 27.33
CA ASP A 253 -17.49 43.80 28.15
C ASP A 253 -18.92 44.09 27.66
N ILE A 254 -19.12 44.34 26.36
CA ILE A 254 -20.44 44.61 25.78
C ILE A 254 -21.40 43.41 25.96
N MET A 255 -20.88 42.19 25.81
CA MET A 255 -21.67 40.97 26.00
C MET A 255 -22.06 40.76 27.47
N HIS A 256 -21.19 41.14 28.40
CA HIS A 256 -21.42 41.04 29.84
C HIS A 256 -22.35 42.14 30.37
N ASP A 257 -22.26 43.36 29.86
CA ASP A 257 -23.10 44.47 30.33
C ASP A 257 -24.58 44.34 29.89
N ASN A 258 -24.83 43.55 28.83
CA ASN A 258 -26.16 43.43 28.20
C ASN A 258 -26.63 41.96 28.14
N VAL A 259 -26.34 41.14 29.17
CA VAL A 259 -26.53 39.67 29.14
C VAL A 259 -27.91 39.22 28.67
N HIS A 260 -28.97 39.94 29.05
CA HIS A 260 -30.37 39.54 28.81
C HIS A 260 -31.01 40.20 27.59
N GLU A 261 -30.29 41.06 26.87
CA GLU A 261 -30.84 41.84 25.75
C GLU A 261 -30.01 41.64 24.47
N THR A 262 -30.26 40.54 23.76
CA THR A 262 -29.53 40.18 22.52
C THR A 262 -29.66 41.23 21.41
N ALA A 263 -30.79 41.95 21.34
CA ALA A 263 -30.95 43.05 20.39
C ALA A 263 -29.97 44.19 20.70
N GLU A 264 -29.86 44.56 21.98
CA GLU A 264 -28.97 45.62 22.45
C GLU A 264 -27.49 45.22 22.29
N GLN A 265 -27.14 43.95 22.59
CA GLN A 265 -25.81 43.40 22.31
C GLN A 265 -25.40 43.60 20.85
N LYS A 266 -26.28 43.27 19.89
CA LYS A 266 -25.99 43.44 18.46
C LYS A 266 -25.78 44.90 18.07
N VAL A 267 -26.63 45.80 18.58
CA VAL A 267 -26.54 47.23 18.30
C VAL A 267 -25.27 47.83 18.88
N GLN A 268 -24.93 47.52 20.13
CA GLN A 268 -23.75 48.06 20.80
C GLN A 268 -22.45 47.60 20.15
N LEU A 269 -22.36 46.32 19.74
CA LEU A 269 -21.22 45.82 18.97
C LEU A 269 -21.08 46.59 17.65
N LEU A 270 -22.15 46.75 16.87
CA LEU A 270 -22.08 47.47 15.60
C LEU A 270 -21.77 48.97 15.79
N ARG A 271 -22.29 49.60 16.84
CA ARG A 271 -21.98 51.00 17.20
C ARG A 271 -20.51 51.19 17.55
N ASN A 272 -19.98 50.35 18.42
CA ASN A 272 -18.58 50.46 18.86
C ASN A 272 -17.62 50.21 17.70
N TRP A 273 -17.97 49.28 16.81
CA TRP A 273 -17.24 49.03 15.58
C TRP A 273 -17.26 50.26 14.68
N TYR A 274 -18.45 50.81 14.41
CA TYR A 274 -18.62 51.97 13.53
C TYR A 274 -17.86 53.19 14.02
N GLN A 275 -17.87 53.45 15.34
CA GLN A 275 -17.13 54.53 15.98
C GLN A 275 -15.61 54.33 15.85
N SER A 276 -15.13 53.11 16.05
CA SER A 276 -13.70 52.78 15.96
C SER A 276 -13.18 52.78 14.52
N HIS A 277 -14.00 52.36 13.56
CA HIS A 277 -13.64 52.27 12.14
C HIS A 277 -13.67 53.63 11.42
N GLY A 278 -14.52 54.55 11.90
CA GLY A 278 -14.72 55.87 11.30
C GLY A 278 -15.76 55.87 10.17
N LYS A 279 -16.43 57.01 9.96
CA LYS A 279 -17.58 57.13 9.04
C LYS A 279 -17.23 56.81 7.58
N LYS A 280 -16.05 57.22 7.12
CA LYS A 280 -15.60 57.02 5.74
C LYS A 280 -15.37 55.53 5.45
N ASN A 281 -15.97 55.03 4.37
CA ASN A 281 -15.88 53.64 3.91
C ASN A 281 -16.50 52.58 4.83
N ALA A 282 -17.14 52.96 5.94
CA ALA A 282 -17.77 51.98 6.85
C ALA A 282 -18.83 51.15 6.12
N TYR A 283 -19.65 51.77 5.28
CA TYR A 283 -20.63 51.08 4.43
C TYR A 283 -19.97 50.06 3.47
N CYS A 284 -18.86 50.44 2.83
CA CYS A 284 -18.09 49.55 1.96
C CYS A 284 -17.46 48.39 2.73
N THR A 285 -16.95 48.63 3.93
CA THR A 285 -16.39 47.59 4.80
C THR A 285 -17.48 46.61 5.24
N LEU A 286 -18.65 47.12 5.65
CA LEU A 286 -19.80 46.32 6.05
C LEU A 286 -20.24 45.38 4.92
N THR A 287 -20.51 45.94 3.74
CA THR A 287 -20.99 45.17 2.57
C THR A 287 -19.96 44.15 2.03
N LYS A 288 -18.65 44.42 2.19
CA LYS A 288 -17.59 43.47 1.79
C LYS A 288 -17.41 42.31 2.77
N SER A 289 -17.60 42.57 4.06
CA SER A 289 -17.35 41.61 5.13
C SER A 289 -18.56 40.72 5.44
N LEU A 290 -19.77 41.11 5.03
CA LEU A 290 -21.00 40.34 5.20
C LEU A 290 -21.27 39.34 4.06
N PRO A 291 -22.07 38.28 4.30
CA PRO A 291 -22.58 37.40 3.25
C PRO A 291 -23.38 38.18 2.19
N LYS A 292 -23.30 37.73 0.92
CA LYS A 292 -23.90 38.43 -0.23
C LYS A 292 -25.40 38.75 -0.04
N ALA A 293 -26.19 37.79 0.42
CA ALA A 293 -27.63 37.97 0.63
C ALA A 293 -27.97 38.99 1.72
N LEU A 294 -27.11 39.14 2.74
CA LEU A 294 -27.29 40.12 3.82
C LEU A 294 -26.83 41.52 3.37
N ALA A 295 -25.72 41.59 2.63
CA ALA A 295 -25.23 42.83 2.05
C ALA A 295 -26.27 43.45 1.10
N GLU A 296 -26.90 42.64 0.24
CA GLU A 296 -27.98 43.07 -0.67
C GLU A 296 -29.18 43.66 0.09
N LYS A 297 -29.65 43.00 1.16
CA LYS A 297 -30.74 43.53 2.00
C LYS A 297 -30.41 44.86 2.68
N ILE A 298 -29.18 45.02 3.17
CA ILE A 298 -28.74 46.27 3.79
C ILE A 298 -28.63 47.38 2.75
N CYS A 299 -28.18 47.06 1.52
CA CYS A 299 -28.21 48.00 0.40
C CYS A 299 -29.62 48.50 0.12
N ASP A 300 -30.61 47.60 0.07
CA ASP A 300 -32.00 47.97 -0.21
C ASP A 300 -32.59 48.88 0.88
N ILE A 301 -32.30 48.61 2.16
CA ILE A 301 -32.76 49.45 3.29
C ILE A 301 -32.21 50.88 3.16
N VAL A 302 -30.91 51.01 2.92
CA VAL A 302 -30.25 52.31 2.81
C VAL A 302 -30.71 53.06 1.56
N MET A 303 -30.81 52.38 0.41
CA MET A 303 -31.25 53.00 -0.85
C MET A 303 -32.72 53.45 -0.79
N LYS A 304 -33.59 52.66 -0.16
CA LYS A 304 -35.02 53.01 0.01
C LYS A 304 -35.19 54.25 0.87
N ASP A 305 -34.47 54.35 1.99
CA ASP A 305 -34.53 55.50 2.88
C ASP A 305 -34.03 56.78 2.21
N ILE A 306 -32.90 56.70 1.49
CA ILE A 306 -32.37 57.81 0.70
C ILE A 306 -33.36 58.26 -0.39
N THR A 307 -34.05 57.32 -1.05
CA THR A 307 -35.05 57.63 -2.09
C THR A 307 -36.26 58.33 -1.49
N ASN A 308 -36.76 57.84 -0.34
CA ASN A 308 -37.87 58.45 0.38
C ASN A 308 -37.52 59.86 0.91
N GLU A 309 -36.32 60.07 1.45
CA GLU A 309 -35.84 61.39 1.88
C GLU A 309 -35.84 62.38 0.70
N ARG A 310 -35.44 61.91 -0.50
CA ARG A 310 -35.42 62.73 -1.72
C ARG A 310 -36.82 63.04 -2.26
N GLU A 311 -37.74 62.09 -2.20
CA GLU A 311 -39.15 62.29 -2.57
C GLU A 311 -39.85 63.28 -1.64
N ASN A 312 -39.65 63.14 -0.32
CA ASN A 312 -40.19 64.07 0.68
C ASN A 312 -39.64 65.48 0.52
N ALA A 313 -38.34 65.63 0.23
CA ALA A 313 -37.73 66.93 -0.05
C ALA A 313 -38.28 67.57 -1.34
N ASN A 314 -38.57 66.78 -2.38
CA ASN A 314 -39.17 67.30 -3.61
C ASN A 314 -40.63 67.75 -3.37
N LEU A 315 -41.41 67.02 -2.57
CA LEU A 315 -42.79 67.37 -2.22
C LEU A 315 -42.88 68.63 -1.35
N GLN A 316 -41.92 68.85 -0.44
CA GLN A 316 -41.82 70.11 0.31
C GLN A 316 -41.51 71.30 -0.59
N ASN A 317 -40.56 71.15 -1.53
CA ASN A 317 -40.23 72.20 -2.48
C ASN A 317 -41.38 72.50 -3.46
N GLU A 318 -42.23 71.51 -3.78
CA GLU A 318 -43.39 71.71 -4.67
C GLU A 318 -44.54 72.42 -3.94
N ASN A 319 -44.76 72.14 -2.65
CA ASN A 319 -45.74 72.83 -1.81
C ASN A 319 -45.32 74.26 -1.44
N GLU A 320 -44.03 74.55 -1.30
CA GLU A 320 -43.52 75.92 -1.07
C GLU A 320 -43.59 76.82 -2.32
N ASN A 321 -43.66 76.25 -3.53
CA ASN A 321 -43.83 76.99 -4.79
C ASN A 321 -45.30 77.23 -5.18
N LEU A 322 -46.26 76.70 -4.40
CA LEU A 322 -47.71 76.82 -4.62
C LEU A 322 -48.42 77.75 -3.60
N VAL A 323 -47.66 78.49 -2.79
CA VAL A 323 -48.12 79.55 -1.87
C VAL A 323 -47.58 80.90 -2.34
#